data_AF-A0A8S2FC54-F1
#
_entry.id   AF-A0A8S2FC54-F1
#
_cell.length_a   1.000
_cell.length_b   1.000
_cell.length_c   1.000
_cell.angle_alpha   90.00
_cell.angle_beta   90.00
_cell.angle_gamma   90.00
#
_symmetry.space_group_name_H-M   'P 1'
#
loop_
_entity.id
_entity.type
_entity.pdbx_description
1 polymer ?
#
loop_
_entity_poly.entity_id
_entity_poly.type
_entity_poly.pdbx_seq_one_letter_code
_entity_poly.pdbx_strand_id
1 'polypeptide(L)'
;MLTCRSRLLKRSRNRLLLLRRARYIWCTFIILVMVSVIFYLCVTRIYLVPQLDINKLCAFNLQNFSSLTDVNYKEPARYSIVSIIISPSAYPHPFLESKSIYADLHNYQLQIYYHQLDYSRNIFWNKVLTVARITKQLNSSITWIWLLDYDTLIFNFAISLEDIIEKEAAESTDILYTTDSNGLNGGSILIRNSRWIQEFLLPRWYNTNNESIPRIGKWCEQGSLDHLINTDPEIKRHAVNIDIRKMNSYGGRVDGTLERLYVLLDIYERLNINKIILSQLSSESSVLLLSGSACTDRLYTVGEQTLSTTSDSWLEMNDESIKTTEL
;
A
#
# COMPACT_ATOMS: atom_id res chain seq x y z
N MET A 1 21.76 49.38 -60.88
CA MET A 1 20.89 48.93 -59.76
C MET A 1 21.03 47.44 -59.39
N LEU A 2 21.29 46.52 -60.32
CA LEU A 2 21.36 45.06 -60.04
C LEU A 2 22.49 44.64 -59.08
N THR A 3 23.61 45.36 -59.05
CA THR A 3 24.78 45.04 -58.21
C THR A 3 24.62 45.41 -56.73
N CYS A 4 23.71 46.33 -56.40
CA CYS A 4 23.46 46.74 -55.00
C CYS A 4 22.53 45.74 -54.28
N ARG A 5 21.51 45.23 -55.00
CA ARG A 5 20.54 44.25 -54.48
C ARG A 5 21.18 42.90 -54.16
N SER A 6 22.15 42.45 -54.96
CA SER A 6 22.87 41.19 -54.70
C SER A 6 23.76 41.25 -53.45
N ARG A 7 24.38 42.41 -53.18
CA ARG A 7 25.21 42.63 -51.97
C ARG A 7 24.36 42.66 -50.70
N LEU A 8 23.16 43.25 -50.75
CA LEU A 8 22.22 43.27 -49.62
C LEU A 8 21.67 41.88 -49.29
N LEU A 9 21.31 41.09 -50.31
CA LEU A 9 20.86 39.70 -50.12
C LEU A 9 21.97 38.80 -49.56
N LYS A 10 23.22 38.98 -50.01
CA LYS A 10 24.38 38.25 -49.48
C LYS A 10 24.65 38.61 -48.01
N ARG A 11 24.52 39.89 -47.62
CA ARG A 11 24.65 40.33 -46.22
C ARG A 11 23.53 39.78 -45.33
N SER A 12 22.29 39.77 -45.81
CA SER A 12 21.14 39.20 -45.08
C SER A 12 21.31 37.70 -44.84
N ARG A 13 21.71 36.95 -45.87
CA ARG A 13 21.95 35.50 -45.78
C ARG A 13 23.08 35.16 -44.80
N ASN A 14 24.15 35.95 -44.78
CA ASN A 14 25.25 35.78 -43.83
C ASN A 14 24.83 36.06 -42.38
N ARG A 15 24.00 37.10 -42.13
CA ARG A 15 23.44 37.37 -40.80
C ARG A 15 22.54 36.24 -40.30
N LEU A 16 21.69 35.70 -41.17
CA LEU A 16 20.82 34.57 -40.81
C LEU A 16 21.63 33.31 -40.48
N LEU A 17 22.71 33.07 -41.23
CA LEU A 17 23.61 31.93 -40.96
C LEU A 17 24.33 32.07 -39.61
N LEU A 18 24.78 33.29 -39.27
CA LEU A 18 25.39 33.62 -37.98
C LEU A 18 24.40 33.40 -36.82
N LEU A 19 23.15 33.85 -36.96
CA LEU A 19 22.11 33.65 -35.94
C LEU A 19 21.77 32.17 -35.73
N ARG A 20 21.72 31.38 -36.82
CA ARG A 20 21.51 29.93 -36.72
C ARG A 20 22.68 29.22 -36.00
N ARG A 21 23.91 29.62 -36.29
CA ARG A 21 25.10 29.08 -35.59
C ARG A 21 25.11 29.47 -34.12
N ALA A 22 24.79 30.72 -33.79
CA ALA A 22 24.69 31.17 -32.39
C ALA A 22 23.61 30.40 -31.62
N ARG A 23 22.44 30.17 -32.24
CA ARG A 23 21.37 29.37 -31.63
C ARG A 23 21.80 27.91 -31.40
N TYR A 24 22.50 27.30 -32.36
CA TYR A 24 23.01 25.93 -32.20
C TYR A 24 24.01 25.83 -31.05
N ILE A 25 24.97 26.74 -30.98
CA ILE A 25 25.96 26.81 -29.89
C ILE A 25 25.26 26.98 -28.53
N TRP A 26 24.26 27.85 -28.45
CA TRP A 26 23.50 28.09 -27.21
C TRP A 26 22.69 26.86 -26.77
N CYS A 27 22.04 26.17 -27.71
CA CYS A 27 21.34 24.91 -27.42
C CYS A 27 22.30 23.81 -26.96
N THR A 28 23.45 23.64 -27.62
CA THR A 28 24.48 22.67 -27.21
C THR A 28 25.01 22.98 -25.80
N PHE A 29 25.23 24.26 -25.47
CA PHE A 29 25.66 24.66 -24.13
C PHE A 29 24.63 24.30 -23.06
N ILE A 30 23.33 24.55 -23.28
CA ILE A 30 22.27 24.19 -22.34
C ILE A 30 22.21 22.68 -22.11
N ILE A 31 22.32 21.88 -23.19
CA ILE A 31 22.31 20.42 -23.09
C ILE A 31 23.50 19.94 -22.25
N LEU A 32 24.70 20.49 -22.48
CA LEU A 32 25.89 20.14 -21.70
C LEU A 32 25.73 20.48 -20.22
N VAL A 33 25.20 21.66 -19.89
CA VAL A 33 24.94 22.05 -18.49
C VAL A 33 23.93 21.09 -17.84
N MET A 34 22.83 20.76 -18.53
CA MET A 34 21.85 19.81 -18.00
C MET A 34 22.44 18.41 -17.77
N VAL A 35 23.23 17.90 -18.72
CA VAL A 35 23.92 16.60 -18.56
C VAL A 35 24.91 16.65 -17.40
N SER A 36 25.66 17.73 -17.24
CA SER A 36 26.59 17.91 -16.11
C SER A 36 25.88 17.98 -14.77
N VAL A 37 24.73 18.65 -14.67
CA VAL A 37 23.92 18.70 -13.44
C VAL A 37 23.34 17.32 -13.11
N ILE A 38 22.78 16.61 -14.10
CA ILE A 38 22.27 15.25 -13.91
C ILE A 38 23.41 14.31 -13.46
N PHE A 39 24.56 14.37 -14.12
CA PHE A 39 25.72 13.57 -13.74
C PHE A 39 26.23 13.91 -12.34
N TYR A 40 26.31 15.19 -11.99
CA TYR A 40 26.68 15.62 -10.64
C TYR A 40 25.71 15.10 -9.58
N LEU A 41 24.40 15.18 -9.82
CA LEU A 41 23.38 14.65 -8.91
C LEU A 41 23.44 13.13 -8.80
N CYS A 42 23.71 12.42 -9.90
CA CYS A 42 23.91 10.96 -9.88
C CYS A 42 25.16 10.56 -9.09
N VAL A 43 26.29 11.22 -9.35
CA VAL A 43 27.57 10.94 -8.68
C VAL A 43 27.50 11.30 -7.21
N THR A 44 27.04 12.51 -6.85
CA THR A 44 26.90 12.89 -5.44
C THR A 44 25.96 11.97 -4.68
N ARG A 45 24.87 11.47 -5.29
CA ARG A 45 24.03 10.44 -4.67
C ARG A 45 24.72 9.08 -4.52
N ILE A 46 25.54 8.65 -5.49
CA ILE A 46 26.27 7.38 -5.38
C ILE A 46 27.35 7.44 -4.29
N TYR A 47 27.95 8.60 -4.04
CA TYR A 47 29.06 8.75 -3.08
C TYR A 47 28.65 9.25 -1.68
N LEU A 48 27.48 9.89 -1.52
CA LEU A 48 27.01 10.37 -0.21
C LEU A 48 26.05 9.42 0.51
N VAL A 49 25.58 8.36 -0.16
CA VAL A 49 24.95 7.24 0.57
C VAL A 49 26.09 6.45 1.20
N PRO A 50 26.25 6.45 2.54
CA PRO A 50 27.25 5.59 3.16
C PRO A 50 26.96 4.17 2.71
N GLN A 51 27.97 3.45 2.21
CA GLN A 51 27.81 2.06 1.80
C GLN A 51 27.26 1.29 3.00
N LEU A 52 25.96 1.02 2.93
CA LEU A 52 25.24 0.24 3.90
C LEU A 52 25.87 -1.15 3.87
N ASP A 53 26.66 -1.47 4.89
CA ASP A 53 27.20 -2.80 5.06
C ASP A 53 26.03 -3.73 5.39
N ILE A 54 25.48 -4.36 4.35
CA ILE A 54 24.33 -5.27 4.43
C ILE A 54 24.61 -6.39 5.45
N ASN A 55 25.88 -6.80 5.60
CA ASN A 55 26.27 -7.84 6.55
C ASN A 55 26.20 -7.34 8.01
N LYS A 56 26.52 -6.06 8.27
CA LYS A 56 26.29 -5.44 9.58
C LYS A 56 24.80 -5.27 9.90
N LEU A 57 23.97 -4.97 8.91
CA LEU A 57 22.51 -4.90 9.07
C LEU A 57 21.88 -6.26 9.39
N CYS A 58 22.33 -7.33 8.74
CA CYS A 58 21.87 -8.70 9.04
C CYS A 58 22.38 -9.18 10.42
N ALA A 59 23.62 -8.88 10.79
CA ALA A 59 24.18 -9.24 12.10
C ALA A 59 23.50 -8.46 13.25
N PHE A 60 23.18 -7.18 13.05
CA PHE A 60 22.49 -6.34 14.05
C PHE A 60 21.02 -6.76 14.26
N ASN A 61 20.33 -7.24 13.21
CA ASN A 61 18.98 -7.78 13.33
C ASN A 61 18.94 -9.13 14.07
N LEU A 62 19.96 -9.98 13.92
CA LEU A 62 20.01 -11.29 14.59
C LEU A 62 20.32 -11.18 16.09
N GLN A 63 21.13 -10.20 16.53
CA GLN A 63 21.47 -10.02 17.95
C GLN A 63 20.37 -9.32 18.77
N ASN A 64 19.58 -8.43 18.16
CA ASN A 64 18.46 -7.77 18.85
C ASN A 64 17.18 -8.64 18.92
N PHE A 65 17.08 -9.67 18.06
CA PHE A 65 15.96 -10.61 18.13
C PHE A 65 16.10 -11.60 19.28
N SER A 66 17.33 -11.95 19.68
CA SER A 66 17.56 -12.88 20.80
C SER A 66 17.34 -12.25 22.19
N SER A 67 17.24 -10.92 22.31
CA SER A 67 16.88 -10.23 23.56
C SER A 67 15.38 -9.94 23.71
N LEU A 68 14.55 -10.26 22.70
CA LEU A 68 13.08 -10.17 22.76
C LEU A 68 12.43 -11.45 23.35
N THR A 69 13.19 -12.29 24.04
CA THR A 69 12.68 -13.50 24.70
C THR A 69 12.01 -13.23 26.05
N ASP A 70 11.97 -11.97 26.50
CA ASP A 70 10.95 -11.59 27.48
C ASP A 70 9.62 -11.55 26.76
N VAL A 71 8.90 -12.67 26.84
CA VAL A 71 7.51 -12.82 26.40
C VAL A 71 6.65 -11.90 27.27
N ASN A 72 6.72 -10.61 26.98
CA ASN A 72 5.73 -9.65 27.41
C ASN A 72 4.49 -10.03 26.60
N TYR A 73 3.50 -10.63 27.26
CA TYR A 73 2.24 -10.98 26.62
C TYR A 73 1.62 -9.71 26.06
N LYS A 74 1.90 -9.39 24.79
CA LYS A 74 1.26 -8.29 24.09
C LYS A 74 -0.23 -8.57 24.12
N GLU A 75 -0.99 -7.64 24.70
CA GLU A 75 -2.45 -7.66 24.66
C GLU A 75 -2.93 -7.98 23.23
N PRO A 76 -3.97 -8.81 23.08
CA PRO A 76 -4.39 -9.27 21.78
C PRO A 76 -4.83 -8.08 20.93
N ALA A 77 -4.40 -8.08 19.66
CA ALA A 77 -4.70 -6.99 18.73
C ALA A 77 -6.21 -6.71 18.69
N ARG A 78 -6.56 -5.42 18.78
CA ARG A 78 -7.94 -4.94 18.73
C ARG A 78 -8.36 -4.45 17.34
N TYR A 79 -7.39 -4.29 16.44
CA TYR A 79 -7.56 -3.77 15.10
C TYR A 79 -6.87 -4.70 14.10
N SER A 80 -7.46 -4.82 12.91
CA SER A 80 -6.83 -5.54 11.81
C SER A 80 -6.83 -4.73 10.53
N ILE A 81 -5.72 -4.75 9.81
CA ILE A 81 -5.61 -4.21 8.46
C ILE A 81 -5.81 -5.35 7.48
N VAL A 82 -6.72 -5.17 6.54
CA VAL A 82 -7.07 -6.16 5.52
C VAL A 82 -6.83 -5.57 4.16
N SER A 83 -6.04 -6.25 3.33
CA SER A 83 -5.84 -5.86 1.94
C SER A 83 -5.94 -7.06 1.01
N ILE A 84 -6.41 -6.83 -0.22
CA ILE A 84 -6.70 -7.89 -1.18
C ILE A 84 -5.81 -7.73 -2.40
N ILE A 85 -5.12 -8.80 -2.76
CA ILE A 85 -4.11 -8.85 -3.82
C ILE A 85 -4.43 -9.99 -4.75
N ILE A 86 -4.92 -9.67 -5.94
CA ILE A 86 -5.42 -10.70 -6.86
C ILE A 86 -4.30 -11.52 -7.54
N SER A 87 -3.06 -11.03 -7.57
CA SER A 87 -1.95 -11.73 -8.22
C SER A 87 -0.58 -11.43 -7.60
N PRO A 88 0.11 -12.40 -6.99
CA PRO A 88 1.42 -12.17 -6.35
C PRO A 88 2.50 -11.61 -7.29
N SER A 89 2.41 -11.85 -8.61
CA SER A 89 3.45 -11.53 -9.60
C SER A 89 3.46 -10.07 -10.05
N ALA A 90 2.47 -9.27 -9.65
CA ALA A 90 2.21 -7.98 -10.27
C ALA A 90 2.50 -6.77 -9.37
N TYR A 91 3.40 -6.84 -8.37
CA TYR A 91 3.28 -5.88 -7.28
C TYR A 91 4.59 -5.34 -6.68
N PRO A 92 4.72 -4.00 -6.54
CA PRO A 92 5.87 -3.39 -5.88
C PRO A 92 5.72 -3.45 -4.36
N HIS A 93 6.76 -3.98 -3.72
CA HIS A 93 6.96 -4.07 -2.26
C HIS A 93 6.46 -2.89 -1.38
N PRO A 94 6.61 -1.59 -1.73
CA PRO A 94 6.26 -0.48 -0.83
C PRO A 94 4.81 -0.47 -0.31
N PHE A 95 3.83 -0.90 -1.10
CA PHE A 95 2.42 -0.85 -0.70
C PHE A 95 2.11 -1.79 0.45
N LEU A 96 2.69 -2.99 0.43
CA LEU A 96 2.58 -3.96 1.51
C LEU A 96 3.48 -3.58 2.68
N GLU A 97 4.70 -3.12 2.39
CA GLU A 97 5.67 -2.76 3.40
C GLU A 97 5.14 -1.64 4.31
N SER A 98 4.54 -0.58 3.74
CA SER A 98 3.91 0.49 4.54
C SER A 98 2.82 -0.03 5.49
N LYS A 99 2.00 -1.00 5.03
CA LYS A 99 0.95 -1.62 5.85
C LYS A 99 1.53 -2.49 6.96
N SER A 100 2.59 -3.27 6.66
CA SER A 100 3.29 -4.11 7.63
C SER A 100 3.92 -3.28 8.73
N ILE A 101 4.68 -2.25 8.36
CA ILE A 101 5.34 -1.35 9.32
C ILE A 101 4.32 -0.69 10.23
N TYR A 102 3.23 -0.18 9.65
CA TYR A 102 2.18 0.48 10.43
C TYR A 102 1.49 -0.51 11.38
N ALA A 103 1.20 -1.73 10.92
CA ALA A 103 0.63 -2.77 11.76
C ALA A 103 1.56 -3.16 12.92
N ASP A 104 2.86 -3.34 12.65
CA ASP A 104 3.85 -3.68 13.68
C ASP A 104 3.99 -2.57 14.73
N LEU A 105 4.02 -1.32 14.27
CA LEU A 105 4.17 -0.13 15.12
C LEU A 105 2.99 0.05 16.08
N HIS A 106 1.77 -0.22 15.63
CA HIS A 106 0.54 -0.06 16.43
C HIS A 106 -0.01 -1.37 17.01
N ASN A 107 0.71 -2.48 16.88
CA ASN A 107 0.29 -3.80 17.35
C ASN A 107 -1.05 -4.28 16.74
N TYR A 108 -1.22 -4.08 15.43
CA TYR A 108 -2.38 -4.53 14.68
C TYR A 108 -2.12 -5.84 13.94
N GLN A 109 -3.18 -6.59 13.65
CA GLN A 109 -3.08 -7.76 12.79
C GLN A 109 -3.13 -7.35 11.31
N LEU A 110 -2.10 -7.67 10.53
CA LEU A 110 -2.13 -7.53 9.07
C LEU A 110 -2.61 -8.82 8.40
N GLN A 111 -3.58 -8.73 7.50
CA GLN A 111 -4.09 -9.84 6.70
C GLN A 111 -4.09 -9.48 5.22
N ILE A 112 -3.36 -10.28 4.44
CA ILE A 112 -3.28 -10.12 2.99
C ILE A 112 -3.99 -11.31 2.34
N TYR A 113 -5.00 -11.00 1.51
CA TYR A 113 -5.81 -12.03 0.88
C TYR A 113 -5.47 -12.13 -0.60
N TYR A 114 -5.11 -13.34 -1.05
CA TYR A 114 -4.64 -13.58 -2.41
C TYR A 114 -5.64 -14.25 -3.34
N HIS A 115 -6.79 -14.65 -2.81
CA HIS A 115 -7.72 -15.52 -3.51
C HIS A 115 -9.01 -14.80 -3.89
N GLN A 116 -9.47 -15.06 -5.11
CA GLN A 116 -10.83 -14.75 -5.52
C GLN A 116 -11.77 -15.81 -4.94
N LEU A 117 -12.76 -15.36 -4.17
CA LEU A 117 -13.81 -16.15 -3.53
C LEU A 117 -15.02 -16.34 -4.44
N ASP A 118 -15.35 -15.35 -5.26
CA ASP A 118 -16.41 -15.45 -6.26
C ASP A 118 -15.88 -15.09 -7.66
N TYR A 119 -15.86 -16.09 -8.53
CA TYR A 119 -15.45 -15.97 -9.94
C TYR A 119 -16.59 -15.53 -10.87
N SER A 120 -17.84 -15.54 -10.40
CA SER A 120 -19.01 -15.15 -11.20
C SER A 120 -19.20 -13.63 -11.29
N ARG A 121 -18.54 -12.85 -10.43
CA ARG A 121 -18.65 -11.40 -10.36
C ARG A 121 -17.34 -10.69 -10.63
N ASN A 122 -17.44 -9.38 -10.89
CA ASN A 122 -16.26 -8.53 -10.97
C ASN A 122 -15.39 -8.67 -9.71
N ILE A 123 -14.09 -8.69 -9.90
CA ILE A 123 -13.12 -9.00 -8.87
C ILE A 123 -13.18 -8.10 -7.63
N PHE A 124 -13.63 -6.85 -7.78
CA PHE A 124 -13.79 -5.93 -6.65
C PHE A 124 -14.80 -6.44 -5.61
N TRP A 125 -15.81 -7.23 -6.01
CA TRP A 125 -16.78 -7.83 -5.09
C TRP A 125 -16.17 -8.75 -4.04
N ASN A 126 -14.96 -9.27 -4.28
CA ASN A 126 -14.25 -10.12 -3.34
C ASN A 126 -13.91 -9.39 -2.04
N LYS A 127 -13.85 -8.05 -2.03
CA LYS A 127 -13.73 -7.25 -0.80
C LYS A 127 -14.77 -7.59 0.24
N VAL A 128 -16.04 -7.62 -0.16
CA VAL A 128 -17.15 -7.88 0.75
C VAL A 128 -17.06 -9.30 1.32
N LEU A 129 -16.76 -10.28 0.46
CA LEU A 129 -16.61 -11.67 0.88
C LEU A 129 -15.39 -11.90 1.77
N THR A 130 -14.28 -11.23 1.49
CA THR A 130 -13.08 -11.30 2.32
C THR A 130 -13.36 -10.72 3.71
N VAL A 131 -14.04 -9.57 3.82
CA VAL A 131 -14.45 -9.03 5.13
C VAL A 131 -15.42 -9.99 5.84
N ALA A 132 -16.38 -10.58 5.13
CA ALA A 132 -17.31 -11.56 5.71
C ALA A 132 -16.62 -12.83 6.20
N ARG A 133 -15.58 -13.29 5.50
CA ARG A 133 -14.77 -14.43 5.95
C ARG A 133 -13.91 -14.06 7.16
N ILE A 134 -13.25 -12.91 7.10
CA ILE A 134 -12.32 -12.45 8.12
C ILE A 134 -13.06 -12.18 9.43
N THR A 135 -14.17 -11.44 9.42
CA THR A 135 -14.99 -11.17 10.62
C THR A 135 -15.40 -12.45 11.37
N LYS A 136 -15.59 -13.58 10.68
CA LYS A 136 -15.88 -14.89 11.29
C LYS A 136 -14.64 -15.63 11.82
N GLN A 137 -13.46 -15.35 11.26
CA GLN A 137 -12.20 -16.02 11.59
C GLN A 137 -11.36 -15.26 12.61
N LEU A 138 -11.59 -13.96 12.75
CA LEU A 138 -10.82 -13.11 13.63
C LEU A 138 -11.00 -13.48 15.09
N ASN A 139 -9.95 -13.20 15.85
CA ASN A 139 -10.02 -13.23 17.30
C ASN A 139 -11.18 -12.34 17.77
N SER A 140 -11.95 -12.81 18.76
CA SER A 140 -13.01 -12.03 19.39
C SER A 140 -12.52 -10.71 20.00
N SER A 141 -11.21 -10.57 20.23
CA SER A 141 -10.57 -9.31 20.63
C SER A 141 -10.58 -8.22 19.55
N ILE A 142 -10.72 -8.57 18.27
CA ILE A 142 -10.66 -7.59 17.17
C ILE A 142 -12.01 -6.91 17.03
N THR A 143 -11.97 -5.60 17.22
CA THR A 143 -13.14 -4.71 17.25
C THR A 143 -13.32 -3.93 15.96
N TRP A 144 -12.26 -3.70 15.19
CA TRP A 144 -12.30 -2.92 13.96
C TRP A 144 -11.38 -3.50 12.88
N ILE A 145 -11.81 -3.36 11.64
CA ILE A 145 -11.13 -3.82 10.44
C ILE A 145 -10.93 -2.61 9.53
N TRP A 146 -9.69 -2.33 9.17
CA TRP A 146 -9.35 -1.36 8.14
C TRP A 146 -9.19 -2.07 6.80
N LEU A 147 -10.23 -2.00 5.97
CA LEU A 147 -10.19 -2.51 4.60
C LEU A 147 -9.47 -1.49 3.72
N LEU A 148 -8.32 -1.91 3.18
CA LEU A 148 -7.47 -1.10 2.32
C LEU A 148 -7.30 -1.74 0.96
N ASP A 149 -7.48 -0.94 -0.09
CA ASP A 149 -7.04 -1.30 -1.42
C ASP A 149 -5.53 -1.53 -1.44
N TYR A 150 -5.11 -2.44 -2.30
CA TYR A 150 -3.71 -2.79 -2.41
C TYR A 150 -2.84 -1.57 -2.75
N ASP A 151 -3.30 -0.74 -3.69
CA ASP A 151 -2.59 0.43 -4.23
C ASP A 151 -2.61 1.67 -3.31
N THR A 152 -3.00 1.49 -2.04
CA THR A 152 -2.93 2.52 -1.00
C THR A 152 -1.61 2.47 -0.23
N LEU A 153 -1.12 3.63 0.20
CA LEU A 153 0.06 3.76 1.06
C LEU A 153 -0.34 4.42 2.37
N ILE A 154 0.23 3.94 3.47
CA ILE A 154 0.12 4.60 4.76
C ILE A 154 1.32 5.55 4.90
N PHE A 155 1.02 6.84 5.01
CA PHE A 155 2.02 7.90 5.09
C PHE A 155 2.28 8.41 6.49
N ASN A 156 1.23 8.47 7.31
CA ASN A 156 1.32 8.99 8.66
C ASN A 156 1.32 7.84 9.65
N PHE A 157 2.52 7.42 10.08
CA PHE A 157 2.68 6.35 11.06
C PHE A 157 2.42 6.80 12.50
N ALA A 158 2.34 8.11 12.76
CA ALA A 158 2.16 8.65 14.10
C ALA A 158 0.69 8.65 14.56
N ILE A 159 -0.26 8.70 13.62
CA ILE A 159 -1.70 8.67 13.93
C ILE A 159 -2.14 7.22 13.94
N SER A 160 -2.76 6.78 15.03
CA SER A 160 -3.29 5.42 15.16
C SER A 160 -4.74 5.32 14.64
N LEU A 161 -5.25 4.09 14.49
CA LEU A 161 -6.66 3.88 14.16
C LEU A 161 -7.59 4.29 15.31
N GLU A 162 -7.14 4.09 16.55
CA GLU A 162 -7.82 4.58 17.75
C GLU A 162 -8.06 6.09 17.67
N ASP A 163 -7.02 6.88 17.35
CA ASP A 163 -7.13 8.34 17.24
C ASP A 163 -8.21 8.77 16.23
N ILE A 164 -8.30 8.06 15.10
CA ILE A 164 -9.31 8.34 14.08
C ILE A 164 -10.70 7.92 14.58
N ILE A 165 -10.83 6.72 15.14
CA ILE A 165 -12.12 6.17 15.56
C ILE A 165 -12.69 6.95 16.75
N GLU A 166 -11.90 7.25 17.77
CA GLU A 166 -12.35 8.01 18.95
C GLU A 166 -12.83 9.41 18.58
N LYS A 167 -12.22 10.01 17.55
CA LYS A 167 -12.57 11.36 17.10
C LYS A 167 -13.79 11.40 16.19
N GLU A 168 -13.96 10.39 15.33
CA GLU A 168 -14.95 10.43 14.24
C GLU A 168 -16.15 9.51 14.45
N ALA A 169 -16.01 8.43 15.22
CA ALA A 169 -17.07 7.45 15.43
C ALA A 169 -17.94 7.79 16.65
N ALA A 170 -19.24 7.65 16.50
CA ALA A 170 -20.18 7.57 17.61
C ALA A 170 -20.33 6.12 18.10
N GLU A 171 -21.04 5.92 19.22
CA GLU A 171 -21.33 4.58 19.75
C GLU A 171 -22.04 3.70 18.71
N SER A 172 -22.97 4.26 17.95
CA SER A 172 -23.73 3.58 16.89
C SER A 172 -22.98 3.44 15.56
N THR A 173 -21.73 3.92 15.46
CA THR A 173 -20.99 3.90 14.20
C THR A 173 -20.32 2.56 13.98
N ASP A 174 -20.65 1.90 12.87
CA ASP A 174 -20.02 0.66 12.43
C ASP A 174 -19.19 0.82 11.16
N ILE A 175 -19.36 1.92 10.42
CA ILE A 175 -18.62 2.19 9.18
C ILE A 175 -18.08 3.62 9.21
N LEU A 176 -16.77 3.79 9.03
CA LEU A 176 -16.17 5.07 8.63
C LEU A 176 -15.71 4.96 7.18
N TYR A 177 -16.16 5.89 6.36
CA TYR A 177 -15.84 5.94 4.94
C TYR A 177 -15.53 7.37 4.52
N THR A 178 -15.03 7.52 3.30
CA THR A 178 -14.73 8.82 2.71
C THR A 178 -15.44 8.98 1.36
N THR A 179 -15.75 10.21 0.98
CA THR A 179 -16.27 10.53 -0.36
C THR A 179 -15.31 11.39 -1.17
N ASP A 180 -15.24 11.15 -2.48
CA ASP A 180 -14.58 12.00 -3.46
C ASP A 180 -15.56 12.51 -4.53
N SER A 181 -15.05 13.04 -5.65
CA SER A 181 -15.87 13.54 -6.77
C SER A 181 -16.80 12.48 -7.38
N ASN A 182 -16.54 11.20 -7.14
CA ASN A 182 -17.33 10.06 -7.57
C ASN A 182 -18.22 9.49 -6.46
N GLY A 183 -18.36 10.16 -5.31
CA GLY A 183 -19.08 9.69 -4.11
C GLY A 183 -18.21 8.82 -3.21
N LEU A 184 -18.82 7.84 -2.53
CA LEU A 184 -18.07 6.94 -1.63
C LEU A 184 -16.89 6.31 -2.36
N ASN A 185 -15.73 6.29 -1.72
CA ASN A 185 -14.53 5.62 -2.20
C ASN A 185 -14.26 4.36 -1.36
N GLY A 186 -14.20 3.20 -2.03
CA GLY A 186 -14.06 1.88 -1.42
C GLY A 186 -12.63 1.40 -1.21
N GLY A 187 -11.65 2.28 -1.42
CA GLY A 187 -10.23 1.96 -1.25
C GLY A 187 -9.71 2.08 0.17
N SER A 188 -10.48 2.71 1.07
CA SER A 188 -10.13 2.80 2.48
C SER A 188 -11.40 2.97 3.32
N ILE A 189 -11.77 1.92 4.05
CA ILE A 189 -12.97 1.87 4.88
C ILE A 189 -12.62 1.22 6.23
N LEU A 190 -13.04 1.85 7.33
CA LEU A 190 -13.03 1.20 8.65
C LEU A 190 -14.40 0.57 8.92
N ILE A 191 -14.39 -0.70 9.33
CA ILE A 191 -15.56 -1.52 9.55
C ILE A 191 -15.47 -2.12 10.95
N ARG A 192 -16.47 -1.89 11.79
CA ARG A 192 -16.53 -2.49 13.13
C ARG A 192 -16.79 -3.98 13.00
N ASN A 193 -16.11 -4.82 13.78
CA ASN A 193 -16.40 -6.24 13.84
C ASN A 193 -17.61 -6.48 14.77
N SER A 194 -18.80 -6.08 14.33
CA SER A 194 -20.03 -6.21 15.09
C SER A 194 -20.97 -7.24 14.48
N ARG A 195 -21.90 -7.73 15.31
CA ARG A 195 -22.98 -8.60 14.86
C ARG A 195 -23.83 -7.93 13.77
N TRP A 196 -24.05 -6.61 13.88
CA TRP A 196 -24.78 -5.84 12.87
C TRP A 196 -24.05 -5.87 11.52
N ILE A 197 -22.74 -5.67 11.49
CA ILE A 197 -21.96 -5.80 10.26
C ILE A 197 -22.08 -7.21 9.66
N GLN A 198 -21.89 -8.24 10.49
CA GLN A 198 -21.86 -9.62 10.02
C GLN A 198 -23.23 -10.14 9.53
N GLU A 199 -24.30 -9.86 10.27
CA GLU A 199 -25.63 -10.44 10.01
C GLU A 199 -26.52 -9.52 9.17
N PHE A 200 -26.29 -8.20 9.20
CA PHE A 200 -27.14 -7.24 8.51
C PHE A 200 -26.46 -6.60 7.31
N LEU A 201 -25.31 -5.93 7.49
CA LEU A 201 -24.70 -5.17 6.39
C LEU A 201 -24.10 -6.07 5.30
N LEU A 202 -23.19 -6.97 5.66
CA LEU A 202 -22.39 -7.71 4.67
C LEU A 202 -23.26 -8.52 3.68
N PRO A 203 -24.32 -9.23 4.10
CA PRO A 203 -25.23 -9.90 3.17
C PRO A 203 -25.92 -8.91 2.21
N ARG A 204 -26.39 -7.76 2.73
CA ARG A 204 -27.08 -6.74 1.92
C ARG A 204 -26.13 -6.06 0.94
N TRP A 205 -24.93 -5.72 1.39
CA TRP A 205 -23.89 -5.11 0.57
C TRP A 205 -23.53 -6.01 -0.60
N TYR A 206 -23.27 -7.29 -0.32
CA TYR A 206 -22.97 -8.26 -1.36
C TYR A 206 -24.15 -8.48 -2.32
N ASN A 207 -25.38 -8.59 -1.82
CA ASN A 207 -26.54 -8.92 -2.65
C ASN A 207 -27.13 -7.72 -3.41
N THR A 208 -26.74 -6.49 -3.07
CA THR A 208 -27.15 -5.29 -3.83
C THR A 208 -26.25 -5.10 -5.05
N ASN A 209 -26.43 -5.95 -6.07
CA ASN A 209 -25.55 -6.00 -7.25
C ASN A 209 -26.26 -5.69 -8.57
N ASN A 210 -27.46 -5.12 -8.53
CA ASN A 210 -28.20 -4.76 -9.74
C ASN A 210 -27.49 -3.63 -10.50
N GLU A 211 -26.86 -3.95 -11.63
CA GLU A 211 -26.07 -3.02 -12.44
C GLU A 211 -26.89 -1.88 -13.06
N SER A 212 -28.23 -1.99 -13.11
CA SER A 212 -29.11 -0.89 -13.54
C SER A 212 -29.17 0.25 -12.53
N ILE A 213 -28.79 0.00 -11.27
CA ILE A 213 -28.68 1.05 -10.26
C ILE A 213 -27.44 1.90 -10.60
N PRO A 214 -27.56 3.24 -10.60
CA PRO A 214 -26.43 4.12 -10.85
C PRO A 214 -25.22 3.73 -10.00
N ARG A 215 -24.03 3.76 -10.61
CA ARG A 215 -22.72 3.46 -10.00
C ARG A 215 -22.42 1.99 -9.74
N ILE A 216 -23.40 1.10 -9.56
CA ILE A 216 -23.12 -0.32 -9.27
C ILE A 216 -22.42 -1.01 -10.45
N GLY A 217 -22.91 -0.85 -11.68
CA GLY A 217 -22.28 -1.48 -12.84
C GLY A 217 -20.84 -1.03 -13.12
N LYS A 218 -20.47 0.19 -12.69
CA LYS A 218 -19.11 0.73 -12.90
C LYS A 218 -18.20 0.53 -11.68
N TRP A 219 -18.71 0.74 -10.49
CA TRP A 219 -17.95 0.81 -9.25
C TRP A 219 -18.20 -0.40 -8.34
N CYS A 220 -18.98 -1.39 -8.79
CA CYS A 220 -19.17 -2.68 -8.13
C CYS A 220 -19.60 -2.52 -6.65
N GLU A 221 -18.87 -3.15 -5.73
CA GLU A 221 -19.11 -3.09 -4.29
C GLU A 221 -19.13 -1.65 -3.76
N GLN A 222 -18.29 -0.76 -4.28
CA GLN A 222 -18.25 0.64 -3.86
C GLN A 222 -19.56 1.33 -4.22
N GLY A 223 -20.07 1.09 -5.44
CA GLY A 223 -21.37 1.61 -5.88
C GLY A 223 -22.53 1.02 -5.08
N SER A 224 -22.43 -0.24 -4.66
CA SER A 224 -23.42 -0.90 -3.80
C SER A 224 -23.49 -0.27 -2.41
N LEU A 225 -22.34 -0.08 -1.76
CA LEU A 225 -22.31 0.56 -0.43
C LEU A 225 -22.78 2.02 -0.50
N ASP A 226 -22.35 2.76 -1.53
CA ASP A 226 -22.82 4.14 -1.80
C ASP A 226 -24.34 4.16 -1.94
N HIS A 227 -24.92 3.22 -2.70
CA HIS A 227 -26.37 3.11 -2.84
C HIS A 227 -27.05 2.85 -1.51
N LEU A 228 -26.61 1.82 -0.78
CA LEU A 228 -27.21 1.41 0.49
C LEU A 228 -27.17 2.50 1.55
N ILE A 229 -26.04 3.20 1.71
CA ILE A 229 -25.93 4.32 2.67
C ILE A 229 -26.90 5.46 2.30
N ASN A 230 -27.16 5.67 1.01
CA ASN A 230 -28.04 6.75 0.55
C ASN A 230 -29.53 6.39 0.56
N THR A 231 -29.89 5.11 0.46
CA THR A 231 -31.29 4.67 0.33
C THR A 231 -31.85 3.95 1.54
N ASP A 232 -31.00 3.39 2.41
CA ASP A 232 -31.41 2.65 3.61
C ASP A 232 -31.12 3.48 4.87
N PRO A 233 -32.16 3.99 5.57
CA PRO A 233 -31.99 4.79 6.78
C PRO A 233 -31.30 4.04 7.92
N GLU A 234 -31.44 2.71 7.98
CA GLU A 234 -30.77 1.91 9.00
C GLU A 234 -29.27 1.88 8.73
N ILE A 235 -28.85 1.57 7.50
CA ILE A 235 -27.43 1.56 7.13
C ILE A 235 -26.81 2.94 7.30
N LYS A 236 -27.54 4.00 6.92
CA LYS A 236 -27.09 5.38 7.07
C LYS A 236 -26.79 5.78 8.51
N ARG A 237 -27.57 5.29 9.49
CA ARG A 237 -27.34 5.59 10.92
C ARG A 237 -26.03 5.02 11.46
N HIS A 238 -25.53 3.96 10.82
CA HIS A 238 -24.32 3.25 11.22
C HIS A 238 -23.08 3.71 10.44
N ALA A 239 -23.24 4.60 9.45
CA ALA A 239 -22.16 5.03 8.57
C ALA A 239 -21.83 6.52 8.73
N VAL A 240 -20.55 6.84 8.89
CA VAL A 240 -20.05 8.22 9.01
C VAL A 240 -19.07 8.51 7.88
N ASN A 241 -19.35 9.57 7.12
CA ASN A 241 -18.42 10.12 6.14
C ASN A 241 -17.41 11.03 6.84
N ILE A 242 -16.12 10.71 6.73
CA ILE A 242 -15.03 11.50 7.31
C ILE A 242 -14.25 12.24 6.22
N ASP A 243 -13.47 13.25 6.63
CA ASP A 243 -12.62 14.01 5.70
C ASP A 243 -11.65 13.06 4.98
N ILE A 244 -11.68 13.09 3.65
CA ILE A 244 -10.84 12.28 2.76
C ILE A 244 -9.35 12.38 3.10
N ARG A 245 -8.89 13.54 3.63
CA ARG A 245 -7.50 13.76 4.03
C ARG A 245 -7.06 12.95 5.24
N LYS A 246 -7.99 12.35 6.00
CA LYS A 246 -7.67 11.56 7.20
C LYS A 246 -7.29 10.11 6.89
N MET A 247 -7.89 9.51 5.86
CA MET A 247 -7.79 8.06 5.65
C MET A 247 -7.76 7.61 4.18
N ASN A 248 -8.04 8.50 3.23
CA ASN A 248 -8.16 8.13 1.80
C ASN A 248 -7.71 9.27 0.86
N SER A 249 -6.62 9.95 1.22
CA SER A 249 -6.17 11.14 0.50
C SER A 249 -5.60 10.78 -0.87
N TYR A 250 -5.93 11.59 -1.87
CA TYR A 250 -5.21 11.58 -3.15
C TYR A 250 -3.90 12.37 -3.01
N GLY A 251 -2.81 11.84 -3.57
CA GLY A 251 -1.64 12.65 -3.90
C GLY A 251 -2.09 13.77 -4.85
N GLY A 252 -1.70 15.01 -4.57
CA GLY A 252 -2.05 16.12 -5.45
C GLY A 252 -1.51 15.86 -6.87
N ARG A 253 -2.12 16.43 -7.91
CA ARG A 253 -1.58 16.34 -9.28
C ARG A 253 -0.19 16.98 -9.33
N VAL A 254 0.84 16.16 -9.19
CA VAL A 254 2.22 16.44 -9.58
C VAL A 254 2.68 15.21 -10.35
N ASP A 255 3.20 15.41 -11.55
CA ASP A 255 3.56 14.40 -12.55
C ASP A 255 4.12 13.11 -11.90
N GLY A 256 3.33 12.02 -11.99
CA GLY A 256 3.32 10.86 -11.08
C GLY A 256 4.56 9.97 -11.00
N THR A 257 5.72 10.44 -11.47
CA THR A 257 7.02 9.77 -11.33
C THR A 257 7.80 10.25 -10.11
N LEU A 258 7.67 11.53 -9.75
CA LEU A 258 8.43 12.13 -8.63
C LEU A 258 7.85 11.75 -7.27
N GLU A 259 6.53 11.76 -7.08
CA GLU A 259 5.93 11.34 -5.80
C GLU A 259 6.25 9.87 -5.51
N ARG A 260 6.11 8.93 -6.44
CA ARG A 260 6.44 7.52 -6.19
C ARG A 260 7.90 7.32 -5.73
N LEU A 261 8.82 8.13 -6.26
CA LEU A 261 10.23 8.09 -5.88
C LEU A 261 10.47 8.75 -4.51
N TYR A 262 9.85 9.90 -4.23
CA TYR A 262 9.94 10.57 -2.92
C TYR A 262 9.25 9.78 -1.81
N VAL A 263 8.16 9.10 -2.12
CA VAL A 263 7.43 8.23 -1.19
C VAL A 263 8.27 7.01 -0.84
N LEU A 264 8.91 6.39 -1.83
CA LEU A 264 9.89 5.34 -1.58
C LEU A 264 11.05 5.88 -0.75
N LEU A 265 11.61 7.04 -1.09
CA LEU A 265 12.72 7.63 -0.36
C LEU A 265 12.35 8.05 1.07
N ASP A 266 11.16 8.62 1.30
CA ASP A 266 10.68 9.04 2.63
C ASP A 266 10.30 7.82 3.49
N ILE A 267 9.71 6.77 2.90
CA ILE A 267 9.53 5.49 3.59
C ILE A 267 10.90 4.90 3.96
N TYR A 268 11.86 4.86 3.03
CA TYR A 268 13.21 4.35 3.30
C TYR A 268 13.99 5.19 4.33
N GLU A 269 13.89 6.53 4.27
CA GLU A 269 14.51 7.43 5.23
C GLU A 269 13.86 7.33 6.61
N ARG A 270 12.52 7.29 6.70
CA ARG A 270 11.81 7.09 7.97
C ARG A 270 12.02 5.70 8.55
N LEU A 271 12.14 4.67 7.71
CA LEU A 271 12.53 3.32 8.13
C LEU A 271 13.96 3.30 8.71
N ASN A 272 14.88 4.04 8.11
CA ASN A 272 16.24 4.19 8.63
C ASN A 272 16.28 5.07 9.90
N ILE A 273 15.48 6.14 9.97
CA ILE A 273 15.40 7.02 11.15
C ILE A 273 14.74 6.30 12.33
N ASN A 274 13.65 5.54 12.11
CA ASN A 274 13.06 4.73 13.18
C ASN A 274 14.02 3.64 13.67
N LYS A 275 14.84 3.05 12.79
CA LYS A 275 15.96 2.18 13.22
C LYS A 275 16.99 2.92 14.08
N ILE A 276 17.34 4.16 13.74
CA ILE A 276 18.28 4.98 14.50
C ILE A 276 17.69 5.38 15.86
N ILE A 277 16.43 5.84 15.90
CA ILE A 277 15.75 6.25 17.13
C ILE A 277 15.55 5.05 18.07
N LEU A 278 15.14 3.89 17.55
CA LEU A 278 15.06 2.65 18.34
C LEU A 278 16.44 2.19 18.84
N SER A 279 17.52 2.43 18.08
CA SER A 279 18.89 2.15 18.54
C SER A 279 19.43 3.16 19.57
N GLN A 280 18.88 4.37 19.62
CA GLN A 280 19.27 5.41 20.59
C GLN A 280 18.44 5.33 21.88
N LEU A 281 17.15 4.99 21.78
CA LEU A 281 16.27 4.74 22.93
C LEU A 281 16.63 3.46 23.71
N SER A 282 17.34 2.51 23.10
CA SER A 282 17.93 1.37 23.81
C SER A 282 19.28 1.69 24.47
N SER A 283 19.83 2.90 24.30
CA SER A 283 21.19 3.25 24.72
C SER A 283 21.30 4.17 25.94
N GLU A 284 20.21 4.57 26.58
CA GLU A 284 20.26 5.21 27.90
C GLU A 284 20.03 4.20 29.02
N SER A 285 21.08 3.46 29.32
CA SER A 285 21.39 2.94 30.66
C SER A 285 22.89 2.70 30.74
N SER A 286 23.57 3.67 31.33
CA SER A 286 25.01 3.71 31.53
C SER A 286 25.49 2.55 32.41
N VAL A 287 26.08 1.47 31.86
CA VAL A 287 26.98 0.58 32.62
C VAL A 287 28.08 -0.03 31.71
N LEU A 288 29.30 0.04 32.24
CA LEU A 288 30.60 -0.42 31.76
C LEU A 288 30.78 -1.96 31.90
N LEU A 289 31.57 -2.60 31.01
CA LEU A 289 32.50 -3.77 31.20
C LEU A 289 32.36 -5.02 30.29
N LEU A 290 33.43 -5.22 29.49
CA LEU A 290 34.25 -6.42 29.18
C LEU A 290 33.68 -7.79 28.68
N SER A 291 34.17 -8.16 27.48
CA SER A 291 34.71 -9.45 26.97
C SER A 291 34.12 -10.83 27.37
N GLY A 292 33.90 -11.69 26.37
CA GLY A 292 33.86 -13.16 26.54
C GLY A 292 33.29 -13.92 25.34
N SER A 293 33.85 -15.08 25.01
CA SER A 293 33.74 -15.84 23.76
C SER A 293 32.76 -17.04 23.77
N ALA A 294 32.39 -17.47 22.54
CA ALA A 294 32.22 -18.85 22.02
C ALA A 294 30.87 -19.64 22.10
N CYS A 295 30.54 -20.25 20.93
CA CYS A 295 29.81 -21.52 20.64
C CYS A 295 28.31 -21.65 21.03
N THR A 296 27.37 -22.32 20.32
CA THR A 296 27.35 -23.39 19.28
C THR A 296 25.99 -23.43 18.53
N ASP A 297 25.95 -24.17 17.41
CA ASP A 297 24.88 -24.44 16.42
C ASP A 297 23.47 -24.90 16.87
N ARG A 298 22.45 -24.66 16.02
CA ARG A 298 21.37 -25.62 15.68
C ARG A 298 20.61 -25.28 14.37
N LEU A 299 20.14 -26.36 13.73
CA LEU A 299 19.66 -26.56 12.35
C LEU A 299 18.29 -25.93 11.98
N TYR A 300 18.14 -25.56 10.71
CA TYR A 300 16.85 -25.33 10.03
C TYR A 300 16.52 -26.52 9.10
N THR A 301 15.26 -26.98 9.12
CA THR A 301 14.68 -27.83 8.08
C THR A 301 13.85 -26.96 7.11
N VAL A 302 14.18 -27.04 5.82
CA VAL A 302 13.42 -26.47 4.70
C VAL A 302 12.77 -27.64 3.96
N GLY A 303 11.45 -27.61 3.78
CA GLY A 303 10.73 -28.53 2.92
C GLY A 303 10.48 -27.91 1.56
N GLU A 304 11.34 -28.21 0.58
CA GLU A 304 11.04 -28.08 -0.84
C GLU A 304 10.43 -29.39 -1.35
N GLN A 305 9.34 -29.31 -2.12
CA GLN A 305 9.04 -30.31 -3.13
C GLN A 305 8.65 -29.62 -4.44
N THR A 306 9.58 -29.74 -5.39
CA THR A 306 9.37 -29.65 -6.83
C THR A 306 8.66 -30.91 -7.33
N LEU A 307 7.69 -30.77 -8.23
CA LEU A 307 7.16 -31.88 -9.03
C LEU A 307 7.31 -31.58 -10.51
N SER A 308 8.10 -32.43 -11.17
CA SER A 308 8.36 -32.47 -12.60
C SER A 308 7.22 -33.16 -13.36
N THR A 309 7.00 -32.69 -14.57
CA THR A 309 6.10 -33.23 -15.60
C THR A 309 6.48 -34.64 -16.07
N THR A 310 5.51 -35.54 -16.23
CA THR A 310 5.39 -36.45 -17.39
C THR A 310 3.93 -36.89 -17.59
N SER A 311 3.63 -37.23 -18.84
CA SER A 311 2.35 -37.32 -19.52
C SER A 311 1.55 -38.61 -19.30
N ASP A 312 0.26 -38.50 -19.68
CA ASP A 312 -0.66 -39.52 -20.19
C ASP A 312 -1.12 -40.67 -19.26
N SER A 313 -2.38 -40.60 -18.83
CA SER A 313 -3.46 -41.38 -19.45
C SER A 313 -4.80 -41.17 -18.72
N TRP A 314 -5.83 -40.97 -19.53
CA TRP A 314 -7.24 -40.91 -19.18
C TRP A 314 -7.77 -42.28 -18.73
N LEU A 315 -8.66 -42.31 -17.74
CA LEU A 315 -10.00 -42.92 -17.80
C LEU A 315 -10.68 -42.92 -16.42
N GLU A 316 -11.90 -42.35 -16.42
CA GLU A 316 -13.10 -42.72 -15.64
C GLU A 316 -12.99 -42.99 -14.13
N MET A 317 -13.73 -42.22 -13.34
CA MET A 317 -14.98 -42.70 -12.72
C MET A 317 -15.69 -41.59 -11.90
N ASN A 318 -16.94 -41.32 -12.32
CA ASN A 318 -18.15 -41.10 -11.53
C ASN A 318 -18.20 -39.97 -10.48
N ASP A 319 -18.84 -38.87 -10.91
CA ASP A 319 -20.19 -38.46 -10.48
C ASP A 319 -20.71 -39.06 -9.15
N GLU A 320 -20.84 -38.23 -8.12
CA GLU A 320 -22.06 -38.17 -7.30
C GLU A 320 -22.03 -37.00 -6.28
N SER A 321 -23.01 -36.09 -6.46
CA SER A 321 -23.68 -35.31 -5.41
C SER A 321 -22.89 -34.22 -4.65
N ILE A 322 -22.99 -32.98 -5.12
CA ILE A 322 -22.94 -31.81 -4.23
C ILE A 322 -24.34 -31.18 -4.22
N LYS A 323 -25.04 -31.46 -3.13
CA LYS A 323 -26.27 -30.76 -2.76
C LYS A 323 -25.94 -29.31 -2.41
N THR A 324 -26.74 -28.45 -3.00
CA THR A 324 -26.94 -27.04 -2.66
C THR A 324 -27.10 -26.84 -1.16
N THR A 325 -26.41 -25.83 -0.62
CA THR A 325 -26.91 -25.11 0.55
C THR A 325 -26.81 -23.64 0.23
N GLU A 326 -27.99 -23.05 0.13
CA GLU A 326 -28.28 -21.66 -0.19
C GLU A 326 -27.66 -20.71 0.86
N LEU A 327 -27.26 -19.53 0.40
CA LEU A 327 -26.94 -18.35 1.19
C LEU A 327 -28.07 -17.33 1.06
#